data_AF-A0A7L8S6K3-F1
#
_entry.id   AF-A0A7L8S6K3-F1
#
_cell.length_a   1.000
_cell.length_b   1.000
_cell.length_c   1.000
_cell.angle_alpha   90.00
_cell.angle_beta   90.00
_cell.angle_gamma   90.00
#
_symmetry.space_group_name_H-M   'P 1'
#
loop_
_entity.id
_entity.type
_entity.pdbx_description
1 polymer ?
#
loop_
_entity_poly.entity_id
_entity_poly.type
_entity_poly.pdbx_seq_one_letter_code
_entity_poly.pdbx_strand_id
1 'polypeptide(L)' 'MAKRQTLMAQTVLDVAAQIAGQPVDEARAERYAAIHEPILQAISGLRAMPLKNIEPAILFRPVGGSSNE' A
#
# COMPACT_ATOMS: atom_id res chain seq x y z
N MET A 1 1.97 -18.49 7.13
CA MET A 1 1.95 -17.06 6.75
C MET A 1 2.87 -16.30 7.69
N ALA A 2 3.72 -15.42 7.19
CA ALA A 2 4.60 -14.61 8.05
C ALA A 2 3.76 -13.65 8.90
N LYS A 3 4.02 -13.59 10.20
CA LYS A 3 3.34 -12.67 11.12
C LYS A 3 3.81 -11.24 10.82
N ARG A 4 2.87 -10.31 10.65
CA ARG A 4 3.19 -8.89 10.44
C ARG A 4 3.95 -8.36 11.65
N GLN A 5 4.99 -7.58 11.39
CA GLN A 5 5.71 -6.80 12.41
C GLN A 5 5.08 -5.41 12.52
N THR A 6 5.05 -4.87 13.74
CA THR A 6 4.62 -3.50 14.03
C THR A 6 5.47 -2.50 13.26
N LEU A 7 4.84 -1.48 12.67
CA LEU A 7 5.55 -0.41 11.99
C LEU A 7 6.29 0.47 13.01
N MET A 8 7.60 0.67 12.78
CA MET A 8 8.44 1.54 13.61
C MET A 8 8.75 2.86 12.89
N ALA A 9 9.09 3.90 13.66
CA ALA A 9 9.53 5.19 13.11
C ALA A 9 10.75 5.01 12.16
N GLN A 10 11.69 4.14 12.52
CA GLN A 10 12.84 3.82 11.67
C GLN A 10 12.42 3.32 10.29
N THR A 11 11.39 2.47 10.21
CA THR A 11 10.88 1.97 8.93
C THR A 11 10.35 3.11 8.06
N VAL A 12 9.71 4.12 8.66
CA VAL A 12 9.23 5.29 7.91
C VAL A 12 10.41 6.12 7.39
N LEU A 13 11.47 6.31 8.20
CA LEU A 13 12.69 7.00 7.77
C LEU A 13 13.38 6.26 6.62
N ASP A 14 13.54 4.94 6.72
CA ASP A 14 14.19 4.11 5.70
C ASP A 14 13.44 4.14 4.36
N VAL A 15 12.10 4.16 4.42
CA VAL A 15 11.25 4.29 3.22
C VAL A 15 11.32 5.72 2.67
N ALA A 16 11.25 6.74 3.52
CA ALA A 16 11.35 8.13 3.11
C ALA A 16 12.70 8.43 2.42
N ALA A 17 13.80 7.83 2.90
CA ALA A 17 15.12 7.96 2.28
C ALA A 17 15.18 7.39 0.86
N GLN A 18 14.33 6.41 0.52
CA GLN A 18 14.25 5.82 -0.82
C GLN A 18 13.35 6.63 -1.77
N ILE A 19 12.49 7.48 -1.24
CA ILE A 19 11.55 8.30 -2.02
C ILE A 19 12.18 9.68 -2.21
N ALA A 20 12.66 9.94 -3.42
CA ALA A 20 13.23 11.24 -3.76
C ALA A 20 12.26 12.40 -3.44
N GLY A 21 12.74 13.40 -2.69
CA GLY A 21 12.02 14.64 -2.44
C GLY A 21 11.10 14.66 -1.22
N GLN A 22 11.09 13.63 -0.37
CA GLN A 22 10.34 13.66 0.90
C GLN A 22 11.24 13.38 2.11
N PRO A 23 12.08 14.34 2.52
CA PRO A 23 12.79 14.23 3.79
C PRO A 23 11.79 14.26 4.95
N VAL A 24 11.89 13.27 5.84
CA VAL A 24 11.07 13.13 7.04
C VAL A 24 12.01 13.16 8.24
N ASP A 25 11.71 14.03 9.20
CA ASP A 25 12.41 14.05 10.49
C ASP A 25 11.87 12.97 11.44
N GLU A 26 12.62 12.66 12.50
CA GLU A 26 12.28 11.60 13.46
C GLU A 26 10.90 11.82 14.11
N ALA A 27 10.60 13.05 14.54
CA ALA A 27 9.32 13.37 15.19
C ALA A 27 8.12 13.17 14.25
N ARG A 28 8.29 13.45 12.96
CA ARG A 28 7.27 13.20 11.92
C ARG A 28 7.18 11.72 11.59
N ALA A 29 8.31 11.00 11.56
CA ALA A 29 8.34 9.56 11.35
C ALA A 29 7.58 8.79 12.45
N GLU A 30 7.74 9.19 13.72
CA GLU A 30 6.97 8.61 14.84
C GLU A 30 5.46 8.81 14.67
N ARG A 31 5.03 10.03 14.34
CA ARG A 31 3.62 10.34 14.07
C ARG A 31 3.10 9.53 12.88
N TYR A 32 3.88 9.41 11.82
CA TYR A 32 3.51 8.63 10.65
C TYR A 32 3.41 7.14 10.98
N ALA A 33 4.34 6.58 11.76
CA ALA A 33 4.25 5.19 12.19
C ALA A 33 2.93 4.94 12.96
N ALA A 34 2.58 5.82 13.89
CA ALA A 34 1.34 5.72 14.66
C ALA A 34 0.07 5.83 13.78
N ILE A 35 0.07 6.70 12.78
CA ILE A 35 -1.06 6.89 11.86
C ILE A 35 -1.22 5.70 10.89
N HIS A 36 -0.11 5.19 10.35
CA HIS A 36 -0.14 4.17 9.29
C HIS A 36 -0.31 2.75 9.83
N GLU A 37 0.12 2.47 11.06
CA GLU A 37 -0.01 1.17 11.70
C GLU A 37 -1.45 0.60 11.68
N PRO A 38 -2.51 1.34 12.10
CA PRO A 38 -3.88 0.82 12.03
C PRO A 38 -4.35 0.57 10.58
N ILE A 39 -3.88 1.37 9.61
CA ILE A 39 -4.20 1.17 8.19
C ILE A 39 -3.57 -0.14 7.68
N LEU A 40 -2.30 -0.39 8.01
CA LEU A 40 -1.61 -1.62 7.64
C LEU A 40 -2.23 -2.86 8.29
N GLN A 41 -2.77 -2.71 9.51
CA GLN A 41 -3.55 -3.75 10.17
C GLN A 41 -4.84 -4.07 9.39
N ALA A 42 -5.58 -3.06 8.95
CA ALA A 42 -6.77 -3.25 8.13
C ALA A 42 -6.45 -3.93 6.78
N ILE A 43 -5.37 -3.50 6.10
CA ILE A 43 -4.89 -4.13 4.85
C ILE A 43 -4.52 -5.59 5.08
N SER A 44 -3.93 -5.93 6.22
CA SER A 44 -3.60 -7.31 6.56
C SER A 44 -4.86 -8.18 6.67
N GLY A 45 -5.97 -7.62 7.17
CA GLY A 45 -7.28 -8.28 7.14
C GLY A 45 -7.78 -8.55 5.72
N LEU A 46 -7.63 -7.58 4.80
CA LEU A 46 -8.00 -7.75 3.39
C LEU A 46 -7.18 -8.85 2.71
N ARG A 47 -5.88 -8.96 3.01
CA ARG A 47 -5.02 -10.02 2.47
C ARG A 47 -5.42 -11.43 2.91
N ALA A 48 -6.10 -11.56 4.04
CA ALA A 48 -6.61 -12.83 4.52
C ALA A 48 -7.93 -13.24 3.85
N MET A 49 -8.55 -12.36 3.06
CA MET A 49 -9.78 -12.68 2.35
C MET A 49 -9.52 -13.74 1.26
N PRO A 50 -10.44 -14.70 1.06
CA PRO A 50 -10.32 -15.72 0.03
C PRO A 50 -10.64 -15.11 -1.35
N LEU A 51 -9.76 -14.26 -1.86
CA LEU A 51 -9.88 -13.63 -3.17
C LEU A 51 -9.39 -14.59 -4.26
N LYS A 52 -10.12 -15.68 -4.49
CA LYS A 52 -9.93 -16.53 -5.69
C LYS A 52 -11.00 -16.21 -6.72
N ASN A 53 -10.59 -16.06 -7.97
CA ASN A 53 -11.48 -15.86 -9.13
C ASN A 53 -12.35 -14.59 -9.05
N ILE A 54 -11.86 -13.52 -8.43
CA ILE A 54 -12.52 -12.21 -8.40
C ILE A 54 -11.80 -11.29 -9.39
N GLU A 55 -12.53 -10.78 -10.38
CA GLU A 55 -12.00 -9.76 -11.29
C GLU A 55 -11.87 -8.40 -10.58
N PRO A 56 -10.86 -7.58 -10.90
CA PRO A 56 -10.77 -6.21 -10.41
C PRO A 56 -12.03 -5.41 -10.76
N ALA A 57 -12.49 -4.56 -9.84
CA ALA A 57 -13.74 -3.81 -10.01
C ALA A 57 -13.77 -2.88 -11.24
N ILE A 58 -12.60 -2.46 -11.73
CA ILE A 58 -12.46 -1.65 -12.94
C ILE A 58 -11.48 -2.35 -13.87
N LEU A 59 -11.98 -2.77 -15.03
CA LEU A 59 -11.19 -3.28 -16.13
C LEU A 59 -11.06 -2.16 -17.17
N PHE A 60 -9.83 -1.70 -17.38
CA PHE A 60 -9.55 -0.81 -18.51
C PHE A 60 -9.83 -1.56 -19.81
N ARG A 61 -10.73 -1.03 -20.64
CA ARG A 61 -10.94 -1.49 -22.02
C ARG A 61 -10.47 -0.38 -22.96
N PRO A 62 -9.35 -0.56 -23.68
CA PRO A 62 -8.93 0.44 -24.66
C PRO A 62 -10.00 0.53 -25.76
N VAL A 63 -10.60 1.70 -25.90
CA VAL A 63 -11.47 2.03 -27.04
C VAL A 63 -10.58 2.24 -28.26
N GLY A 64 -10.35 1.19 -29.04
CA GLY A 64 -9.52 1.28 -30.23
C GLY A 64 -9.24 -0.04 -30.96
N GLY A 65 -10.25 -0.89 -31.16
CA GLY A 65 -10.02 -2.18 -31.81
C GLY A 65 -11.24 -2.87 -32.41
N SER A 66 -12.04 -2.15 -33.21
CA SER A 66 -12.64 -2.67 -34.46
C SER A 66 -13.54 -1.59 -35.09
N SER A 67 -12.92 -0.64 -35.79
CA SER A 67 -13.45 -0.30 -37.11
C SER A 67 -13.13 -1.49 -38.01
N ASN A 68 -14.14 -2.32 -38.32
CA ASN A 68 -14.28 -3.06 -39.58
C ASN A 68 -15.68 -3.71 -39.63
N GLU A 69 -16.45 -3.21 -40.59
CA GLU A 69 -17.55 -3.85 -41.36
C GLU A 69 -18.70 -4.53 -40.60
#